data_AF-A0A0F9IJ53-F1
#
_entry.id   AF-A0A0F9IJ53-F1
#
_cell.length_a   1.000
_cell.length_b   1.000
_cell.length_c   1.000
_cell.angle_alpha   90.00
_cell.angle_beta   90.00
_cell.angle_gamma   90.00
#
_symmetry.space_group_name_H-M   'P 1'
#
loop_
_entity.id
_entity.type
_entity.pdbx_description
1 polymer ?
#
loop_
_entity_poly.entity_id
_entity_poly.type
_entity_poly.pdbx_seq_one_letter_code
_entity_poly.pdbx_strand_id
1 'polypeptide(L)' 'MGIGDMSGKIVIDGINMFDVIKYVSKKNGRYIATMLARLEEILPHDSKEFQEARKIVLDGMNDFTRAILIEIFGNIEGLT' A
#
# COMPACT_ATOMS: atom_id res chain seq x y z
N MET A 1 -18.69 22.79 -28.39
CA MET A 1 -19.27 21.97 -27.31
C MET A 1 -18.80 20.55 -27.52
N GLY A 2 -17.80 20.12 -26.75
CA GLY A 2 -17.28 18.75 -26.77
C GLY A 2 -17.62 18.11 -25.43
N ILE A 3 -18.28 16.95 -25.48
CA ILE A 3 -18.67 16.14 -24.33
C ILE A 3 -17.37 15.57 -23.73
N GLY A 4 -17.02 15.99 -22.51
CA GLY A 4 -15.84 15.54 -21.77
C GLY A 4 -16.24 14.62 -20.63
N ASP A 5 -16.01 13.33 -20.85
CA ASP A 5 -16.01 12.19 -19.93
C ASP A 5 -16.16 12.48 -18.42
N MET A 6 -17.28 12.03 -17.83
CA MET A 6 -17.53 12.01 -16.38
C MET A 6 -16.82 10.81 -15.70
N SER A 7 -15.53 10.61 -15.97
CA SER A 7 -14.69 9.74 -15.14
C SER A 7 -13.76 10.63 -14.33
N GLY A 8 -14.18 10.94 -13.08
CA GLY A 8 -13.49 11.84 -12.17
C GLY A 8 -12.09 11.37 -11.81
N LYS A 9 -11.13 11.58 -12.70
CA LYS A 9 -9.71 11.36 -12.45
C LYS A 9 -9.19 12.60 -11.72
N ILE A 10 -8.89 12.44 -10.44
CA ILE A 10 -8.14 13.45 -9.69
C ILE A 10 -6.70 13.38 -10.21
N VAL A 11 -6.29 14.43 -10.95
CA VAL A 11 -4.96 14.58 -11.53
C VAL A 11 -4.15 15.49 -10.61
N ILE A 12 -3.00 15.01 -10.14
CA ILE A 12 -2.03 15.81 -9.38
C ILE A 12 -0.78 15.93 -10.25
N ASP A 13 -0.40 17.14 -10.63
CA ASP A 13 0.77 17.42 -11.49
C ASP A 13 0.86 16.57 -12.77
N GLY A 14 -0.29 16.30 -13.42
CA GLY A 14 -0.35 15.50 -14.64
C GLY A 14 -0.23 13.98 -14.42
N ILE A 15 -0.09 13.52 -13.18
CA ILE A 15 -0.06 12.11 -12.82
C ILE A 15 -1.44 11.70 -12.31
N ASN A 16 -1.94 10.58 -12.83
CA ASN A 16 -3.18 9.99 -12.36
C ASN A 16 -2.97 9.36 -10.98
N MET A 17 -3.81 9.74 -10.01
CA MET A 17 -3.81 9.20 -8.65
C MET A 17 -3.77 7.66 -8.61
N PHE A 18 -4.50 6.98 -9.49
CA PHE A 18 -4.49 5.52 -9.56
C PHE A 18 -3.13 4.93 -9.94
N ASP A 19 -2.35 5.65 -10.75
CA ASP A 19 -0.99 5.22 -11.12
C ASP A 19 -0.02 5.39 -9.94
N VAL A 20 -0.19 6.45 -9.14
CA VAL A 20 0.56 6.63 -7.89
C VAL A 20 0.21 5.52 -6.89
N ILE A 21 -1.07 5.22 -6.68
CA ILE A 21 -1.52 4.14 -5.79
C ILE A 21 -0.93 2.80 -6.24
N LYS A 22 -1.01 2.48 -7.54
CA LYS A 22 -0.41 1.25 -8.09
C LYS A 22 1.11 1.20 -7.87
N TYR A 23 1.80 2.32 -8.08
CA TYR A 23 3.24 2.39 -7.87
C TYR A 23 3.61 2.17 -6.40
N VAL A 24 2.93 2.86 -5.48
CA VAL A 24 3.12 2.73 -4.02
C VAL A 24 2.84 1.30 -3.59
N SER A 25 1.70 0.72 -3.99
CA SER A 25 1.35 -0.67 -3.67
C SER A 25 2.41 -1.67 -4.12
N LYS A 26 2.91 -1.53 -5.37
CA LYS A 26 3.96 -2.40 -5.91
C LYS A 26 5.28 -2.27 -5.15
N LYS A 27 5.66 -1.04 -4.77
CA LYS A 27 6.89 -0.80 -3.99
C LYS A 27 6.76 -1.32 -2.57
N ASN A 28 5.60 -1.10 -1.94
CA ASN A 28 5.31 -1.57 -0.60
C ASN A 28 5.39 -3.10 -0.52
N GLY A 29 4.74 -3.82 -1.44
CA GLY A 29 4.80 -5.28 -1.48
C GLY A 29 6.22 -5.84 -1.61
N ARG A 30 7.08 -5.20 -2.41
CA ARG A 30 8.49 -5.60 -2.53
C ARG A 30 9.28 -5.34 -1.25
N TYR A 31 9.03 -4.22 -0.59
CA TYR A 31 9.68 -3.87 0.68
C TYR A 31 9.29 -4.86 1.79
N ILE A 32 8.00 -5.13 1.94
CA ILE A 32 7.47 -6.13 2.88
C ILE A 32 8.08 -7.51 2.62
N ALA A 33 8.11 -7.95 1.36
CA ALA A 33 8.69 -9.25 1.01
C ALA A 33 10.18 -9.35 1.40
N THR A 34 10.94 -8.26 1.22
CA THR A 34 12.35 -8.20 1.61
C THR A 34 12.52 -8.23 3.14
N MET A 35 11.65 -7.54 3.87
CA MET A 35 11.65 -7.58 5.35
C MET A 35 11.32 -8.97 5.88
N LEU A 36 10.28 -9.61 5.34
CA LEU A 36 9.88 -10.95 5.79
C LEU A 36 10.95 -11.99 5.47
N ALA A 37 11.58 -11.93 4.29
CA ALA A 37 12.69 -12.81 3.96
C ALA A 37 13.86 -12.69 4.95
N ARG A 38 14.21 -11.46 5.38
CA ARG A 38 15.22 -11.26 6.44
C ARG A 38 14.77 -11.75 7.80
N LEU A 39 13.47 -11.68 8.08
CA LEU A 39 12.92 -12.18 9.32
C LEU A 39 12.97 -13.71 9.38
N GLU A 40 12.77 -14.39 8.25
CA GLU A 40 12.91 -15.85 8.10
C GLU A 40 14.36 -16.33 8.36
N GLU A 41 15.36 -15.48 8.17
CA GLU A 41 16.76 -15.78 8.52
C GLU A 41 17.00 -15.83 10.05
N ILE A 42 16.13 -15.18 10.83
CA ILE A 42 16.27 -15.03 12.30
C ILE A 42 15.29 -15.93 13.03
N LEU A 43 14.06 -16.07 12.51
CA LEU A 43 12.99 -16.86 13.08
C LEU A 43 12.57 -17.95 12.09
N PRO A 44 12.47 -19.23 12.51
CA PRO A 44 11.99 -20.28 11.63
C PRO A 44 10.60 -19.95 11.09
N HIS A 45 10.39 -20.11 9.79
CA HIS A 45 9.13 -19.77 9.12
C HIS A 45 7.89 -20.41 9.76
N ASP A 46 8.02 -21.64 10.28
CA ASP A 46 6.91 -22.39 10.88
C ASP A 46 6.72 -22.09 12.38
N SER A 47 7.53 -21.20 12.95
CA SER A 47 7.41 -20.79 14.34
C SER A 47 6.22 -19.86 14.54
N LYS A 48 5.59 -19.94 15.72
CA LYS A 48 4.47 -19.05 16.08
C LYS A 48 4.91 -17.60 16.11
N GLU A 49 6.12 -17.35 16.59
CA GLU A 49 6.76 -16.04 16.66
C GLU A 49 6.91 -15.42 15.27
N PHE A 50 7.32 -16.21 14.27
CA PHE A 50 7.38 -15.73 12.90
C PHE A 50 5.99 -15.37 12.35
N GLN A 51 4.98 -16.21 12.60
CA GLN A 51 3.61 -15.95 12.14
C GLN A 51 3.02 -14.68 12.77
N GLU A 52 3.25 -14.46 14.07
CA GLU A 52 2.83 -13.26 14.79
C GLU A 52 3.57 -12.02 14.29
N ALA A 53 4.89 -12.09 14.13
CA ALA A 53 5.69 -10.98 13.61
C ALA A 53 5.31 -10.64 12.16
N ARG A 54 5.08 -11.65 11.30
CA ARG A 54 4.56 -11.46 9.95
C ARG A 54 3.24 -10.73 9.94
N LYS A 55 2.31 -11.11 10.82
CA LYS A 55 1.02 -10.44 10.95
C LYS A 55 1.18 -8.97 11.35
N ILE A 56 1.98 -8.69 12.40
CA ILE A 56 2.24 -7.33 12.88
C ILE A 56 2.82 -6.45 11.76
N VAL A 57 3.79 -6.97 11.00
CA VAL A 57 4.40 -6.23 9.88
C VAL A 57 3.37 -5.95 8.79
N LEU A 58 2.56 -6.94 8.41
CA LEU A 58 1.56 -6.77 7.35
C LEU A 58 0.47 -5.78 7.76
N ASP A 59 -0.07 -5.90 8.97
CA ASP A 59 -1.11 -5.01 9.49
C ASP A 59 -0.56 -3.58 9.61
N GLY A 60 0.61 -3.40 10.22
CA GLY A 60 1.24 -2.10 10.40
C GLY A 60 1.59 -1.41 9.07
N MET A 61 2.10 -2.16 8.07
CA MET A 61 2.42 -1.58 6.77
C MET A 61 1.17 -1.23 5.96
N ASN A 62 0.08 -1.99 6.10
CA ASN A 62 -1.20 -1.66 5.49
C ASN A 62 -1.79 -0.38 6.09
N ASP A 63 -1.81 -0.28 7.43
CA ASP A 63 -2.33 0.90 8.12
C ASP A 63 -1.50 2.15 7.81
N PHE A 64 -0.17 2.02 7.82
CA PHE A 64 0.73 3.12 7.45
C PHE A 64 0.52 3.57 6.00
N THR A 65 0.40 2.62 5.06
CA THR A 65 0.16 2.96 3.65
C THR A 65 -1.18 3.65 3.48
N ARG A 66 -2.24 3.15 4.16
CA ARG A 66 -3.56 3.77 4.16
C ARG A 66 -3.51 5.20 4.70
N ALA A 67 -2.83 5.42 5.83
CA ALA A 67 -2.68 6.75 6.42
C ALA A 67 -1.98 7.73 5.46
N ILE A 68 -0.90 7.31 4.79
CA ILE A 68 -0.22 8.13 3.79
C ILE A 68 -1.14 8.45 2.61
N LEU A 69 -1.88 7.46 2.10
CA LEU A 69 -2.79 7.68 0.99
C LEU A 69 -3.91 8.66 1.36
N ILE A 70 -4.45 8.56 2.58
CA ILE A 70 -5.45 9.51 3.09
C ILE A 70 -4.86 10.92 3.23
N GLU A 71 -3.63 11.05 3.74
CA GLU A 71 -2.97 12.35 3.90
C GLU A 71 -2.72 13.05 2.54
N ILE A 72 -2.29 12.29 1.53
CA ILE A 72 -1.96 12.83 0.20
C ILE A 72 -3.21 13.11 -0.64
N PHE A 73 -4.20 12.22 -0.57
CA PHE A 73 -5.32 12.21 -1.52
C PHE A 73 -6.68 12.54 -0.88
N GLY A 74 -6.74 12.72 0.44
CA GLY A 74 -7.97 12.85 1.19
C GLY A 74 -8.64 11.49 1.44
N ASN A 75 -9.79 11.52 2.14
CA ASN A 75 -10.53 10.31 2.44
C ASN A 75 -11.27 9.82 1.18
N ILE A 76 -10.68 8.88 0.45
CA ILE A 76 -11.26 8.31 -0.77
C ILE A 76 -12.27 7.23 -0.36
N GLU A 77 -13.56 7.44 -0.64
CA GLU A 77 -14.58 6.38 -0.53
C GLU A 77 -14.18 5.18 -1.41
N GLY A 78 -14.00 4.00 -0.80
CA GLY A 78 -13.60 2.76 -1.49
C GLY A 78 -12.26 2.15 -1.07
N LEU A 79 -11.53 2.75 -0.12
CA LEU A 79 -10.31 2.19 0.51
C LEU A 79 -10.57 1.55 1.90
N THR A 80 -11.82 1.17 2.17
CA THR A 80 -12.24 0.39 3.36
C THR A 80 -11.86 -1.08 3.21
#